data_AF-A0A7S2Z574-F1
#
_entry.id   AF-A0A7S2Z574-F1
#
_cell.length_a   1.000
_cell.length_b   1.000
_cell.length_c   1.000
_cell.angle_alpha   90.00
_cell.angle_beta   90.00
_cell.angle_gamma   90.00
#
_symmetry.space_group_name_H-M   'P 1'
#
loop_
_entity.id
_entity.type
_entity.pdbx_description
1 polymer ?
#
loop_
_entity_poly.entity_id
_entity_poly.type
_entity_poly.pdbx_seq_one_letter_code
_entity_poly.pdbx_strand_id
1 'polypeptide(L)'
;PIKSLASVSVSDGSTVVVQPFDKGSLQDVEKAIRESDLGFEPTNDGNVVRINIPQLTAERRKEMVKVAAKFGEESKVAVRNIRRDAKKQVDKCEKDGVSEDLCKDKEADLQKITDGYVKKIETAIKDKEKEITQV
;
A
#
# COMPACT_ATOMS: atom_id res chain seq x y z
N PRO A 1 2.79 18.45 8.92
CA PRO A 1 1.63 17.77 8.27
C PRO A 1 0.82 18.77 7.42
N ILE A 2 1.02 18.79 6.10
CA ILE A 2 0.27 19.69 5.20
C ILE A 2 -1.24 19.36 5.19
N LYS A 3 -1.60 18.08 5.40
CA LYS A 3 -3.00 17.61 5.46
C LYS A 3 -3.86 18.28 6.54
N SER A 4 -3.26 18.83 7.59
CA SER A 4 -4.01 19.56 8.63
C SER A 4 -4.15 21.05 8.33
N LEU A 5 -3.41 21.57 7.34
CA LEU A 5 -3.35 22.98 6.97
C LEU A 5 -3.97 23.25 5.60
N ALA A 6 -4.20 22.20 4.80
CA ALA A 6 -4.75 22.29 3.46
C ALA A 6 -5.65 21.09 3.11
N SER A 7 -6.68 21.37 2.33
CA SER A 7 -7.45 20.36 1.60
C SER A 7 -6.64 19.87 0.40
N VAL A 8 -6.56 18.56 0.20
CA VAL A 8 -5.87 17.94 -0.93
C VAL A 8 -6.89 17.19 -1.77
N SER A 9 -7.01 17.53 -3.04
CA SER A 9 -7.87 16.87 -4.01
C SER A 9 -7.12 16.54 -5.29
N VAL A 10 -7.62 15.56 -6.04
CA VAL A 10 -7.10 15.21 -7.37
C VAL A 10 -8.15 15.69 -8.37
N SER A 11 -7.79 16.63 -9.26
CA SER A 11 -8.76 17.19 -10.22
C SER A 11 -8.98 16.31 -11.44
N ASP A 12 -7.90 15.81 -12.04
CA ASP A 12 -7.89 15.24 -13.39
C ASP A 12 -6.82 14.16 -13.52
N GLY A 13 -6.68 13.25 -12.55
CA GLY A 13 -5.79 12.07 -12.59
C GLY A 13 -4.27 12.36 -12.62
N SER A 14 -3.87 13.52 -13.13
CA SER A 14 -2.50 14.03 -13.25
C SER A 14 -2.29 15.34 -12.49
N THR A 15 -3.32 16.05 -12.05
CA THR A 15 -3.13 17.26 -11.23
C THR A 15 -3.65 17.06 -9.82
N VAL A 16 -2.79 17.34 -8.85
CA VAL A 16 -3.15 17.44 -7.43
C VAL A 16 -3.32 18.90 -7.08
N VAL A 17 -4.48 19.22 -6.48
CA VAL A 17 -4.80 20.56 -6.01
C VAL A 17 -4.70 20.57 -4.49
N VAL A 18 -3.88 21.46 -3.96
CA VAL A 18 -3.69 21.71 -2.53
C VAL A 18 -4.25 23.09 -2.23
N GLN A 19 -5.34 23.14 -1.46
CA GLN A 19 -6.01 24.37 -1.06
C GLN A 19 -5.79 24.61 0.44
N PRO A 20 -4.90 25.53 0.84
CA PRO A 20 -4.70 25.86 2.25
C PRO A 20 -5.95 26.52 2.84
N PHE A 21 -6.21 26.26 4.12
CA PHE A 21 -7.32 26.89 4.84
C PHE A 21 -7.07 28.36 5.13
N ASP A 22 -5.79 28.75 5.28
CA ASP A 22 -5.34 30.12 5.42
C ASP A 22 -4.51 30.55 4.20
N LYS A 23 -4.93 31.61 3.52
CA LYS A 23 -4.22 32.18 2.36
C LYS A 23 -2.83 32.71 2.71
N GLY A 24 -2.59 33.11 3.96
CA GLY A 24 -1.26 33.52 4.42
C GLY A 24 -0.23 32.40 4.38
N SER A 25 -0.67 31.15 4.56
CA SER A 25 0.19 29.96 4.55
C SER A 25 0.54 29.43 3.14
N LEU A 26 0.06 30.10 2.09
CA LEU A 26 0.13 29.58 0.73
C LEU A 26 1.58 29.52 0.21
N GLN A 27 2.40 30.52 0.54
CA GLN A 27 3.84 30.52 0.21
C GLN A 27 4.61 29.43 0.99
N ASP A 28 4.27 29.20 2.26
CA ASP A 28 4.90 28.17 3.08
C ASP A 28 4.58 26.77 2.56
N VAL A 29 3.33 26.55 2.12
CA VAL A 29 2.88 25.29 1.50
C VAL A 29 3.60 25.06 0.17
N GLU A 30 3.69 26.09 -0.69
CA GLU A 30 4.43 26.01 -1.96
C GLU A 30 5.91 25.65 -1.73
N LYS A 31 6.56 26.33 -0.79
CA LYS A 31 7.97 26.09 -0.44
C LYS A 31 8.17 24.69 0.12
N ALA A 32 7.30 24.23 1.04
CA ALA A 32 7.39 22.89 1.62
C ALA A 32 7.20 21.78 0.57
N ILE A 33 6.36 22.00 -0.45
CA ILE A 33 6.19 21.06 -1.57
C ILE A 33 7.44 21.05 -2.45
N ARG A 34 8.02 22.22 -2.77
CA ARG A 34 9.24 22.33 -3.58
C ARG A 34 10.47 21.73 -2.89
N GLU A 35 10.59 21.89 -1.58
CA GLU A 35 11.67 21.31 -0.76
C GLU A 35 11.46 19.83 -0.45
N SER A 36 10.30 19.26 -0.80
CA SER A 36 10.04 17.83 -0.61
C SER A 36 10.80 16.98 -1.64
N ASP A 37 11.14 15.75 -1.26
CA ASP A 37 11.78 14.75 -2.13
C ASP A 37 10.89 14.26 -3.30
N LEU A 38 9.75 14.92 -3.54
CA LEU A 38 8.82 14.58 -4.61
C LEU A 38 9.27 15.10 -5.98
N GLY A 39 10.12 16.13 -6.01
CA GLY A 39 10.71 16.65 -7.26
C GLY A 39 9.70 17.27 -8.23
N PHE A 40 8.53 17.68 -7.75
CA PHE A 40 7.52 18.37 -8.55
C PHE A 40 7.63 19.90 -8.39
N GLU A 41 7.38 20.63 -9.47
CA GLU A 41 7.26 22.09 -9.43
C GLU A 41 5.80 22.49 -9.17
N PRO A 42 5.46 23.02 -7.96
CA PRO A 42 4.12 23.51 -7.70
C PRO A 42 3.86 24.83 -8.45
N THR A 43 2.67 24.95 -9.03
CA THR A 43 2.14 26.19 -9.61
C THR A 43 1.14 26.82 -8.64
N ASN A 44 1.19 28.13 -8.47
CA ASN A 44 0.38 28.85 -7.50
C ASN A 44 -0.53 29.87 -8.21
N ASP A 45 -1.84 29.78 -8.02
CA ASP A 45 -2.83 30.68 -8.64
C ASP A 45 -3.41 31.72 -7.67
N GLY A 46 -2.73 31.95 -6.54
CA GLY A 46 -3.11 32.90 -5.50
C GLY A 46 -4.18 32.43 -4.52
N ASN A 47 -4.86 31.31 -4.81
CA ASN A 47 -5.83 30.68 -3.89
C ASN A 47 -5.56 29.18 -3.68
N VAL A 48 -4.91 28.52 -4.64
CA VAL A 48 -4.60 27.08 -4.61
C VAL A 48 -3.20 26.84 -5.15
N VAL A 49 -2.58 25.76 -4.68
CA VAL A 49 -1.31 25.24 -5.20
C VAL A 49 -1.62 24.00 -6.04
N ARG A 50 -1.28 24.02 -7.33
CA ARG A 50 -1.41 22.91 -8.26
C ARG A 50 -0.08 22.18 -8.45
N ILE A 51 -0.12 20.87 -8.40
CA ILE A 51 1.03 20.01 -8.67
C ILE A 51 0.69 19.17 -9.90
N ASN A 52 1.38 19.43 -11.00
CA ASN A 52 1.26 18.63 -12.21
C ASN A 52 2.14 17.39 -12.07
N ILE A 53 1.51 16.23 -11.97
CA ILE A 53 2.17 14.93 -11.98
C ILE A 53 2.32 14.51 -13.44
N PRO A 54 3.54 14.51 -14.01
CA PRO A 54 3.77 13.99 -15.34
C PRO A 54 3.35 12.53 -15.42
N GLN A 55 2.87 12.13 -16.60
CA GLN A 55 2.55 10.73 -16.87
C GLN A 55 3.78 9.86 -16.60
N LEU A 56 3.56 8.75 -15.90
CA LEU A 56 4.63 7.78 -15.64
C LEU A 56 5.12 7.22 -16.98
N THR A 57 6.43 7.26 -17.21
CA THR A 57 7.05 6.59 -18.37
C THR A 57 6.84 5.09 -18.30
N ALA A 58 6.88 4.41 -19.46
CA ALA A 58 6.76 2.95 -19.52
C ALA A 58 7.83 2.24 -18.67
N GLU A 59 9.03 2.81 -18.57
CA GLU A 59 10.11 2.32 -17.71
C GLU A 59 9.76 2.46 -16.23
N ARG A 60 9.25 3.63 -15.81
CA ARG A 60 8.86 3.85 -14.41
C ARG A 60 7.69 2.96 -13.98
N ARG A 61 6.74 2.69 -14.88
CA ARG A 61 5.65 1.74 -14.64
C ARG A 61 6.16 0.32 -14.44
N LYS A 62 7.12 -0.13 -15.25
CA LYS A 62 7.77 -1.44 -15.06
C LYS A 62 8.49 -1.53 -13.71
N GLU A 63 9.13 -0.45 -13.25
CA GLU A 63 9.73 -0.41 -11.91
C GLU A 63 8.67 -0.50 -10.81
N MET A 64 7.55 0.20 -10.95
CA MET A 64 6.44 0.12 -9.99
C MET A 64 5.82 -1.28 -9.92
N VAL A 65 5.71 -1.99 -11.05
CA VAL A 65 5.29 -3.40 -11.07
C VAL A 65 6.25 -4.28 -10.27
N LYS A 66 7.57 -4.09 -10.42
CA LYS A 66 8.57 -4.83 -9.62
C LYS A 66 8.42 -4.55 -8.12
N VAL A 67 8.14 -3.30 -7.75
CA VAL A 67 7.90 -2.91 -6.36
C VAL A 67 6.64 -3.60 -5.82
N ALA A 68 5.53 -3.58 -6.57
CA ALA A 68 4.30 -4.26 -6.19
C ALA A 68 4.51 -5.78 -6.01
N ALA A 69 5.25 -6.42 -6.91
CA ALA A 69 5.61 -7.84 -6.81
C ALA A 69 6.45 -8.14 -5.56
N LYS A 70 7.41 -7.26 -5.22
CA LYS A 70 8.22 -7.40 -4.00
C LYS A 70 7.36 -7.36 -2.74
N PHE A 71 6.48 -6.36 -2.61
CA PHE A 71 5.53 -6.29 -1.49
C PHE A 71 4.63 -7.53 -1.40
N GLY A 72 4.23 -8.05 -2.56
CA GLY A 72 3.48 -9.28 -2.67
C GLY A 72 4.20 -10.50 -2.11
N GLU A 73 5.48 -10.67 -2.42
CA GLU A 73 6.27 -11.79 -1.90
C GLU A 73 6.56 -11.63 -0.41
N GLU A 74 6.90 -10.43 0.06
CA GLU A 74 7.07 -10.14 1.48
C GLU A 74 5.80 -10.46 2.29
N SER A 75 4.63 -10.09 1.77
CA SER A 75 3.34 -10.41 2.38
C SER A 75 3.09 -11.92 2.44
N LYS A 76 3.39 -12.66 1.36
CA LYS A 76 3.29 -14.12 1.34
C LYS A 76 4.24 -14.78 2.34
N VAL A 77 5.48 -14.29 2.45
CA VAL A 77 6.46 -14.77 3.44
C VAL A 77 5.94 -14.52 4.86
N ALA A 78 5.40 -13.34 5.15
CA ALA A 78 4.82 -13.03 6.46
C ALA A 78 3.67 -13.99 6.82
N VAL A 79 2.74 -14.24 5.89
CA VAL A 79 1.64 -15.20 6.09
C VAL A 79 2.17 -16.61 6.37
N ARG A 80 3.20 -17.07 5.63
CA ARG A 80 3.81 -18.39 5.85
C ARG A 80 4.50 -18.49 7.22
N ASN A 81 5.14 -17.42 7.68
CA ASN A 81 5.76 -17.36 9.00
C ASN A 81 4.70 -17.45 10.11
N ILE A 82 3.61 -16.67 10.00
CA ILE A 82 2.49 -16.72 10.95
C ILE A 82 1.89 -18.13 11.00
N ARG A 83 1.68 -18.77 9.85
CA ARG A 83 1.20 -20.16 9.79
C ARG A 83 2.15 -21.11 10.52
N ARG A 84 3.47 -20.95 10.34
CA ARG A 84 4.48 -21.78 11.01
C ARG A 84 4.41 -21.63 12.52
N ASP A 85 4.25 -20.41 13.01
CA ASP A 85 4.18 -20.15 14.45
C ASP A 85 2.85 -20.61 15.06
N ALA A 86 1.73 -20.45 14.35
CA ALA A 86 0.44 -21.02 14.73
C ALA A 86 0.50 -22.54 14.77
N LYS A 87 1.15 -23.19 13.79
CA LYS A 87 1.36 -24.64 13.79
C LYS A 87 2.12 -25.10 15.04
N LYS A 88 3.23 -24.43 15.38
CA LYS A 88 3.99 -24.76 16.61
C LYS A 88 3.13 -24.65 17.87
N GLN A 89 2.12 -23.79 17.90
CA GLN A 89 1.19 -23.71 19.03
C GLN A 89 0.25 -24.90 19.06
N VAL A 90 -0.27 -25.34 17.90
CA VAL A 90 -1.08 -26.56 17.79
C VAL A 90 -0.27 -27.79 18.25
N ASP A 91 0.97 -27.93 17.77
CA ASP A 91 1.88 -29.03 18.16
C ASP A 91 2.18 -29.03 19.68
N LYS A 92 2.18 -27.85 20.33
CA LYS A 92 2.34 -27.74 21.79
C LYS A 92 1.09 -28.19 22.52
N CYS A 93 -0.08 -27.73 22.09
CA CYS A 93 -1.36 -28.13 22.67
C CYS A 93 -1.57 -29.65 22.59
N GLU A 94 -1.15 -30.28 21.48
CA GLU A 94 -1.19 -31.75 21.33
C GLU A 94 -0.35 -32.45 22.42
N LYS A 95 0.86 -31.96 22.69
CA LYS A 95 1.72 -32.47 23.77
C LYS A 95 1.15 -32.22 25.16
N ASP A 96 0.42 -31.13 25.35
CA ASP A 96 -0.23 -30.76 26.60
C ASP A 96 -1.53 -31.57 26.86
N GLY A 97 -1.88 -32.50 25.96
CA GLY A 97 -2.95 -33.49 26.15
C GLY A 97 -4.24 -33.20 25.36
N VAL A 98 -4.20 -32.28 24.39
CA VAL A 98 -5.32 -32.09 23.46
C VAL A 98 -5.42 -33.27 22.49
N SER A 99 -6.65 -33.67 22.15
CA SER A 99 -6.93 -34.77 21.21
C SER A 99 -6.29 -34.54 19.83
N GLU A 100 -5.63 -35.58 19.30
CA GLU A 100 -5.01 -35.58 17.96
C GLU A 100 -6.00 -35.21 16.85
N ASP A 101 -7.25 -35.67 16.95
CA ASP A 101 -8.29 -35.39 15.95
C ASP A 101 -8.63 -33.90 15.91
N LEU A 102 -8.74 -33.26 17.09
CA LEU A 102 -8.97 -31.82 17.18
C LEU A 102 -7.77 -31.03 16.64
N CYS A 103 -6.54 -31.47 16.90
CA CYS A 103 -5.33 -30.84 16.36
C CYS A 103 -5.31 -30.92 14.83
N LYS A 104 -5.61 -32.08 14.24
CA LYS A 104 -5.69 -32.25 12.78
C LYS A 104 -6.74 -31.34 12.14
N ASP A 105 -7.91 -31.20 12.77
CA ASP A 105 -8.95 -30.29 12.30
C ASP A 105 -8.47 -28.83 12.32
N LYS A 106 -7.78 -28.41 13.39
CA LYS A 106 -7.22 -27.05 13.49
C LYS A 106 -6.09 -26.79 12.51
N GLU A 107 -5.25 -27.78 12.21
CA GLU A 107 -4.26 -27.68 11.14
C GLU A 107 -4.92 -27.50 9.77
N ALA A 108 -5.98 -28.25 9.48
CA ALA A 108 -6.73 -28.13 8.24
C ALA A 108 -7.37 -26.75 8.09
N ASP A 109 -7.96 -26.21 9.16
CA ASP A 109 -8.53 -24.86 9.19
C ASP A 109 -7.44 -23.79 9.00
N LEU A 110 -6.30 -23.93 9.70
CA LEU A 110 -5.16 -23.03 9.56
C LEU A 110 -4.64 -22.99 8.12
N GLN A 111 -4.59 -24.16 7.46
CA GLN A 111 -4.18 -24.27 6.05
C GLN A 111 -5.18 -23.58 5.13
N LYS A 112 -6.50 -23.83 5.30
CA LYS A 112 -7.55 -23.15 4.51
C LYS A 112 -7.49 -21.63 4.64
N ILE A 113 -7.32 -21.11 5.85
CA ILE A 113 -7.22 -19.68 6.11
C ILE A 113 -5.98 -19.11 5.42
N THR A 114 -4.83 -19.77 5.55
CA THR A 114 -3.58 -19.36 4.91
C THR A 114 -3.73 -19.29 3.40
N ASP A 115 -4.27 -20.33 2.78
CA ASP A 115 -4.48 -20.38 1.33
C ASP A 115 -5.45 -19.30 0.85
N GLY A 116 -6.47 -18.99 1.65
CA GLY A 116 -7.39 -17.88 1.40
C GLY A 116 -6.69 -16.52 1.36
N TYR A 117 -5.80 -16.23 2.32
CA TYR A 117 -5.04 -14.98 2.33
C TYR A 117 -3.98 -14.92 1.23
N VAL A 118 -3.32 -16.04 0.90
CA VAL A 118 -2.38 -16.10 -0.24
C VAL A 118 -3.10 -15.74 -1.54
N LYS A 119 -4.29 -16.31 -1.79
CA LYS A 119 -5.11 -15.96 -2.96
C LYS A 119 -5.48 -14.48 -2.99
N LYS A 120 -5.88 -13.90 -1.86
CA LYS A 120 -6.19 -12.46 -1.76
C LYS A 120 -4.97 -11.59 -2.12
N ILE A 121 -3.79 -11.96 -1.65
CA ILE A 121 -2.54 -11.27 -1.98
C ILE A 121 -2.27 -11.36 -3.50
N GLU A 122 -2.41 -12.54 -4.09
CA GLU A 122 -2.22 -12.73 -5.54
C GLU A 122 -3.20 -11.91 -6.38
N THR A 123 -4.47 -11.87 -5.99
CA THR A 123 -5.48 -11.04 -6.67
C THR A 123 -5.14 -9.56 -6.56
N ALA A 124 -4.79 -9.08 -5.36
CA ALA A 124 -4.45 -7.67 -5.15
C ALA A 124 -3.22 -7.23 -5.97
N ILE A 125 -2.20 -8.08 -6.08
CA ILE A 125 -1.03 -7.79 -6.92
C ILE A 125 -1.44 -7.71 -8.39
N LYS A 126 -2.20 -8.69 -8.90
CA LYS A 126 -2.65 -8.70 -10.29
C LYS A 126 -3.49 -7.49 -10.65
N ASP A 127 -4.40 -7.08 -9.76
CA ASP A 127 -5.24 -5.91 -9.98
C ASP A 127 -4.38 -4.64 -9.99
N LYS A 128 -3.39 -4.55 -9.09
CA LYS A 128 -2.47 -3.40 -9.07
C LYS A 128 -1.55 -3.35 -10.28
N GLU A 129 -1.08 -4.50 -10.76
CA GLU A 129 -0.28 -4.60 -11.99
C GLU A 129 -1.06 -4.14 -13.22
N LYS A 130 -2.34 -4.54 -13.33
CA LYS A 130 -3.23 -4.06 -14.40
C LYS A 130 -3.43 -2.56 -14.32
N GLU A 131 -3.71 -2.03 -13.14
CA GLU A 131 -3.89 -0.59 -12.91
C GLU A 131 -2.65 0.21 -13.33
N ILE A 132 -1.45 -0.26 -12.99
CA ILE A 132 -0.18 0.40 -13.37
C ILE A 132 0.05 0.38 -14.89
N THR A 133 -0.44 -0.65 -15.58
CA THR A 133 -0.17 -0.89 -17.01
C THR A 133 -1.23 -0.29 -17.94
N GLN A 134 -2.47 -0.12 -17.48
CA GLN A 134 -3.61 0.32 -18.32
C GLN A 134 -3.78 1.84 -18.47
N VAL A 135 -3.04 2.66 -17.72
CA VAL A 135 -3.07 4.14 -17.86
C VAL A 135 -2.10 4.61 -18.93
#